data_AF-A0A535HJ99-F1
#
_entry.id   AF-A0A535HJ99-F1
#
_cell.length_a   1.000
_cell.length_b   1.000
_cell.length_c   1.000
_cell.angle_alpha   90.00
_cell.angle_beta   90.00
_cell.angle_gamma   90.00
#
_symmetry.space_group_name_H-M   'P 1'
#
loop_
_entity.id
_entity.type
_entity.pdbx_description
1 polymer ?
#
loop_
_entity_poly.entity_id
_entity_poly.type
_entity_poly.pdbx_seq_one_letter_code
_entity_poly.pdbx_strand_id
1 'polypeptide(L)'
;MRHVLAALAAIAVLLPGSAALARPAETLVGTYVAAPPGSVAAGMTFVVAVSLTNTGSETWKSTAPGLVNLSYHWYDPSGTPVVWDGVRTPLGADIAPTQQRTVQLTVTAPATPGAYLLRISLVQ
;
A
#
# COMPACT_ATOMS: atom_id res chain seq x y z
N MET A 1 -26.95 67.13 26.62
CA MET A 1 -25.57 66.62 26.48
C MET A 1 -25.63 65.12 26.72
N ARG A 2 -25.70 64.26 25.69
CA ARG A 2 -24.58 63.72 24.88
C ARG A 2 -23.43 63.31 25.83
N HIS A 3 -23.06 62.03 25.98
CA HIS A 3 -22.55 61.16 24.93
C HIS A 3 -22.81 59.67 25.21
N VAL A 4 -23.24 58.96 24.16
CA VAL A 4 -23.23 57.51 23.98
C VAL A 4 -21.82 57.10 23.57
N LEU A 5 -21.24 56.08 24.20
CA LEU A 5 -20.02 55.42 23.72
C LEU A 5 -20.40 54.04 23.18
N ALA A 6 -20.23 53.91 21.86
CA ALA A 6 -20.53 52.75 21.06
C ALA A 6 -19.54 51.61 21.36
N ALA A 7 -20.07 50.42 21.63
CA ALA A 7 -19.30 49.19 21.56
C ALA A 7 -19.11 48.81 20.08
N LEU A 8 -17.86 48.76 19.62
CA LEU A 8 -17.50 48.24 18.31
C LEU A 8 -17.74 46.72 18.29
N ALA A 9 -18.74 46.30 17.52
CA ALA A 9 -18.92 44.91 17.14
C ALA A 9 -17.90 44.54 16.06
N ALA A 10 -16.99 43.63 16.36
CA ALA A 10 -16.21 42.92 15.35
C ALA A 10 -17.03 41.69 14.92
N ILE A 11 -17.75 41.80 13.80
CA ILE A 11 -18.33 40.65 13.12
C ILE A 11 -17.18 39.96 12.37
N ALA A 12 -16.67 38.87 12.93
CA ALA A 12 -15.85 37.93 12.18
C ALA A 12 -16.76 37.16 11.22
N VAL A 13 -16.77 37.56 9.95
CA VAL A 13 -17.38 36.76 8.89
C VAL A 13 -16.49 35.54 8.69
N LEU A 14 -16.91 34.42 9.27
CA LEU A 14 -16.32 33.12 9.03
C LEU A 14 -16.73 32.67 7.61
N LEU A 15 -15.84 32.79 6.65
CA LEU A 15 -15.98 32.02 5.41
C LEU A 15 -15.85 30.54 5.78
N PRO A 16 -16.78 29.65 5.39
CA PRO A 16 -16.54 28.22 5.53
C PRO A 16 -15.48 27.82 4.49
N GLY A 17 -14.21 27.95 4.87
CA GLY A 17 -13.17 27.16 4.23
C GLY A 17 -13.58 25.71 4.39
N SER A 18 -13.80 25.02 3.27
CA SER A 18 -13.97 23.57 3.30
C SER A 18 -12.71 23.00 3.92
N ALA A 19 -12.74 22.74 5.22
CA ALA A 19 -11.85 21.78 5.84
C ALA A 19 -12.24 20.46 5.20
N ALA A 20 -11.66 20.15 4.04
CA ALA A 20 -11.48 18.78 3.65
C ALA A 20 -10.83 18.15 4.87
N LEU A 21 -11.58 17.32 5.59
CA LEU A 21 -11.03 16.52 6.68
C LEU A 21 -9.82 15.83 6.06
N ALA A 22 -8.61 16.25 6.45
CA ALA A 22 -7.40 15.60 6.02
C ALA A 22 -7.57 14.15 6.49
N ARG A 23 -7.88 13.26 5.54
CA ARG A 23 -7.94 11.82 5.82
C ARG A 23 -6.59 11.52 6.49
N PRO A 24 -6.57 10.91 7.69
CA PRO A 24 -5.31 10.61 8.34
C PRO A 24 -4.46 9.89 7.31
N ALA A 25 -3.26 10.41 7.03
CA ALA A 25 -2.37 9.79 6.08
C ALA A 25 -2.12 8.37 6.59
N GLU A 26 -2.66 7.36 5.89
CA GLU A 26 -2.43 5.97 6.23
C GLU A 26 -0.93 5.71 6.07
N THR A 27 -0.27 5.26 7.15
CA THR A 27 1.20 5.34 7.28
C THR A 27 1.92 4.40 6.32
N LEU A 28 1.52 3.13 6.25
CA LEU A 28 2.11 2.10 5.37
C LEU A 28 1.18 1.75 4.21
N VAL A 29 1.05 2.65 3.23
CA VAL A 29 0.19 2.46 2.06
C VAL A 29 0.96 2.62 0.77
N GLY A 30 0.66 1.75 -0.20
CA GLY A 30 1.29 1.80 -1.50
C GLY A 30 0.39 1.29 -2.61
N THR A 31 0.83 1.54 -3.83
CA THR A 31 0.27 0.96 -5.04
C THR A 31 1.33 0.13 -5.75
N TYR A 32 0.90 -0.76 -6.64
CA TYR A 32 1.82 -1.52 -7.46
C TYR A 32 1.31 -1.73 -8.86
N VAL A 33 2.24 -1.94 -9.79
CA VAL A 33 1.98 -2.43 -11.14
C VAL A 33 2.79 -3.71 -11.35
N ALA A 34 2.12 -4.76 -11.82
CA ALA A 34 2.72 -6.04 -12.12
C ALA A 34 1.95 -6.74 -13.25
N ALA A 35 2.64 -7.58 -14.02
CA ALA A 35 2.07 -8.40 -15.08
C ALA A 35 2.55 -9.85 -14.91
N PRO A 36 1.91 -10.64 -14.02
CA PRO A 36 2.25 -12.05 -13.88
C PRO A 36 1.85 -12.84 -15.14
N PRO A 37 2.51 -13.97 -15.43
CA PRO A 37 2.09 -14.86 -16.50
C PRO A 37 0.67 -15.39 -16.25
N GLY A 38 -0.12 -15.53 -17.33
CA GLY A 38 -1.50 -16.04 -17.24
C GLY A 38 -1.60 -17.53 -16.93
N SER A 39 -0.51 -18.30 -17.12
CA SER A 39 -0.42 -19.72 -16.73
C SER A 39 1.02 -20.11 -16.45
N VAL A 40 1.20 -21.04 -15.52
CA VAL A 40 2.49 -21.65 -15.15
C VAL A 40 2.25 -23.11 -14.77
N ALA A 41 3.31 -23.93 -14.76
CA ALA A 41 3.21 -25.28 -14.25
C ALA A 41 2.91 -25.28 -12.74
N ALA A 42 2.09 -26.22 -12.28
CA ALA A 42 1.77 -26.35 -10.86
C ALA A 42 3.05 -26.60 -10.04
N GLY A 43 3.15 -25.94 -8.87
CA GLY A 43 4.34 -25.99 -8.02
C GLY A 43 5.58 -25.26 -8.55
N MET A 44 5.53 -24.66 -9.75
CA MET A 44 6.68 -23.96 -10.33
C MET A 44 6.93 -22.63 -9.61
N THR A 45 8.21 -22.33 -9.38
CA THR A 45 8.66 -21.01 -8.94
C THR A 45 9.02 -20.14 -10.15
N PHE A 46 8.52 -18.91 -10.17
CA PHE A 46 8.76 -17.91 -11.21
C PHE A 46 8.97 -16.53 -10.58
N VAL A 47 9.41 -15.57 -11.40
CA VAL A 47 9.67 -14.19 -10.97
C VAL A 47 8.67 -13.24 -11.62
N VAL A 48 8.16 -12.30 -10.84
CA VAL A 48 7.31 -11.20 -11.31
C VAL A 48 8.00 -9.88 -10.98
N ALA A 49 8.21 -9.04 -12.00
CA ALA A 49 8.65 -7.68 -11.78
C ALA A 49 7.50 -6.84 -11.24
N VAL A 50 7.65 -6.28 -10.04
CA VAL A 50 6.62 -5.50 -9.35
C VAL A 50 7.15 -4.09 -9.12
N SER A 51 6.55 -3.11 -9.80
CA SER A 51 6.85 -1.69 -9.59
C SER A 51 5.97 -1.16 -8.46
N LEU A 52 6.59 -0.99 -7.28
CA LEU A 52 5.96 -0.49 -6.06
C LEU A 52 6.09 1.02 -5.97
N THR A 53 5.02 1.72 -5.58
CA THR A 53 5.06 3.14 -5.23
C THR A 53 4.57 3.32 -3.80
N ASN A 54 5.38 3.97 -2.96
CA ASN A 54 4.95 4.33 -1.62
C ASN A 54 4.07 5.58 -1.68
N THR A 55 2.80 5.42 -1.35
CA THR A 55 1.80 6.50 -1.35
C THR A 55 1.36 6.88 0.06
N GLY A 56 2.00 6.29 1.08
CA GLY A 56 1.80 6.59 2.49
C GLY A 56 2.74 7.69 2.98
N SER A 57 2.77 7.87 4.30
CA SER A 57 3.58 8.90 4.96
C SER A 57 4.85 8.36 5.62
N GLU A 58 4.98 7.04 5.80
CA GLU A 58 6.17 6.42 6.38
C GLU A 58 7.08 5.79 5.33
N THR A 59 8.40 5.83 5.59
CA THR A 59 9.38 5.08 4.81
C THR A 59 9.24 3.59 5.09
N TRP A 60 9.07 2.78 4.04
CA TRP A 60 9.12 1.33 4.17
C TRP A 60 10.57 0.90 4.37
N LYS A 61 10.88 0.31 5.53
CA LYS A 61 12.25 -0.07 5.90
C LYS A 61 12.60 -1.41 5.27
N SER A 62 13.81 -1.51 4.74
CA SER A 62 14.39 -2.74 4.18
C SER A 62 15.23 -3.52 5.20
N THR A 63 15.29 -3.04 6.44
CA THR A 63 16.06 -3.63 7.55
C THR A 63 15.26 -3.50 8.85
N ALA A 64 15.63 -4.29 9.86
CA ALA A 64 15.00 -4.22 11.18
C ALA A 64 15.49 -2.98 11.98
N PRO A 65 14.67 -2.45 12.91
CA PRO A 65 13.27 -2.80 13.17
C PRO A 65 12.30 -2.24 12.12
N GLY A 66 11.13 -2.86 11.98
CA GLY A 66 10.09 -2.42 11.03
C GLY A 66 10.35 -2.86 9.58
N LEU A 67 11.04 -3.98 9.39
CA LEU A 67 11.34 -4.54 8.08
C LEU A 67 10.05 -4.82 7.30
N VAL A 68 9.91 -4.19 6.14
CA VAL A 68 8.85 -4.47 5.17
C VAL A 68 9.39 -5.38 4.06
N ASN A 69 8.64 -6.42 3.72
CA ASN A 69 8.90 -7.29 2.57
C ASN A 69 7.74 -7.26 1.59
N LEU A 70 8.03 -7.55 0.33
CA LEU A 70 7.03 -7.88 -0.67
C LEU A 70 6.69 -9.38 -0.55
N SER A 71 5.42 -9.72 -0.51
CA SER A 71 4.93 -11.10 -0.47
C SER A 71 3.66 -11.22 -1.34
N TYR A 72 2.97 -12.33 -1.21
CA TYR A 72 1.74 -12.61 -1.94
C TYR A 72 0.85 -13.62 -1.22
N HIS A 73 -0.39 -13.69 -1.68
CA HIS A 73 -1.39 -14.67 -1.31
C HIS A 73 -1.93 -15.34 -2.58
N TRP A 74 -2.26 -16.63 -2.47
CA TRP A 74 -3.04 -17.33 -3.47
C TRP A 74 -4.45 -17.56 -2.96
N TYR A 75 -5.44 -17.26 -3.79
CA TYR A 75 -6.83 -17.57 -3.53
C TYR A 75 -7.38 -18.49 -4.62
N ASP A 76 -8.30 -19.37 -4.24
CA ASP A 76 -9.10 -20.11 -5.21
C ASP A 76 -10.18 -19.21 -5.85
N PRO A 77 -10.94 -19.70 -6.85
CA PRO A 77 -11.98 -18.91 -7.50
C PRO A 77 -13.16 -18.50 -6.58
N SER A 78 -13.33 -19.16 -5.44
CA SER A 78 -14.32 -18.78 -4.43
C SER A 78 -13.86 -17.64 -3.54
N GLY A 79 -12.58 -17.25 -3.64
CA GLY A 79 -11.94 -16.26 -2.78
C GLY A 79 -11.40 -16.84 -1.48
N THR A 80 -11.33 -18.17 -1.34
CA THR A 80 -10.75 -18.83 -0.16
C THR A 80 -9.23 -18.80 -0.27
N PRO A 81 -8.49 -18.38 0.79
CA PRO A 81 -7.04 -18.39 0.75
C PRO A 81 -6.52 -19.83 0.71
N VAL A 82 -5.70 -20.12 -0.31
CA VAL A 82 -5.00 -21.40 -0.50
C VAL A 82 -3.58 -21.29 0.05
N VAL A 83 -2.95 -20.11 -0.13
CA VAL A 83 -1.67 -19.77 0.48
C VAL A 83 -1.81 -18.38 1.09
N TRP A 84 -1.69 -18.29 2.42
CA TRP A 84 -1.76 -17.02 3.13
C TRP A 84 -0.40 -16.37 3.37
N ASP A 85 0.71 -17.09 3.49
CA ASP A 85 2.02 -16.44 3.62
C ASP A 85 2.91 -16.94 2.48
N GLY A 86 2.96 -16.16 1.40
CA GLY A 86 3.87 -16.37 0.29
C GLY A 86 5.32 -16.11 0.67
N VAL A 87 6.23 -16.44 -0.23
CA VAL A 87 7.67 -16.20 -0.02
C VAL A 87 7.92 -14.70 0.12
N ARG A 88 8.49 -14.30 1.27
CA ARG A 88 8.89 -12.91 1.52
C ARG A 88 10.12 -12.56 0.68
N THR A 89 9.99 -11.53 -0.13
CA THR A 89 11.05 -10.96 -0.97
C THR A 89 11.50 -9.62 -0.40
N PRO A 90 12.80 -9.46 -0.06
CA PRO A 90 13.33 -8.18 0.40
C PRO A 90 13.14 -7.07 -0.63
N LEU A 91 12.81 -5.85 -0.15
CA LEU A 91 12.73 -4.67 -1.01
C LEU A 91 14.10 -4.29 -1.59
N GLY A 92 15.18 -4.64 -0.89
CA GLY A 92 16.57 -4.39 -1.29
C GLY A 92 17.08 -2.96 -1.02
N ALA A 93 16.18 -2.03 -0.69
CA ALA A 93 16.48 -0.73 -0.09
C ALA A 93 15.20 -0.13 0.50
N ASP A 94 15.36 0.88 1.36
CA ASP A 94 14.22 1.65 1.88
C ASP A 94 13.47 2.34 0.73
N ILE A 95 12.15 2.44 0.86
CA ILE A 95 11.28 3.15 -0.09
C ILE A 95 10.60 4.29 0.67
N ALA A 96 11.09 5.51 0.47
CA ALA A 96 10.55 6.73 1.08
C ALA A 96 9.15 7.07 0.51
N PRO A 97 8.34 7.90 1.19
CA PRO A 97 7.10 8.43 0.64
C PRO A 97 7.30 9.00 -0.77
N THR A 98 6.34 8.74 -1.65
CA THR A 98 6.34 9.08 -3.10
C THR A 98 7.36 8.35 -3.97
N GLN A 99 8.31 7.62 -3.37
CA GLN A 99 9.33 6.90 -4.11
C GLN A 99 8.76 5.64 -4.77
N GLN A 100 9.30 5.33 -5.96
CA GLN A 100 9.02 4.09 -6.67
C GLN A 100 10.25 3.17 -6.68
N ARG A 101 10.02 1.85 -6.61
CA ARG A 101 11.04 0.83 -6.79
C ARG A 101 10.47 -0.42 -7.44
N THR A 102 11.21 -1.00 -8.38
CA THR A 102 10.89 -2.32 -8.94
C THR A 102 11.57 -3.42 -8.11
N VAL A 103 10.78 -4.39 -7.65
CA VAL A 103 11.24 -5.57 -6.91
C VAL A 103 10.96 -6.82 -7.74
N GLN A 104 11.93 -7.74 -7.78
CA GLN A 104 11.79 -9.03 -8.46
C GLN A 104 11.16 -10.03 -7.49
N LEU A 105 9.83 -10.05 -7.43
CA LEU A 105 9.07 -10.92 -6.55
C LEU A 105 9.23 -12.38 -6.96
N THR A 106 9.71 -13.22 -6.05
CA THR A 106 9.74 -14.67 -6.26
C THR A 106 8.41 -15.27 -5.85
N VAL A 107 7.73 -15.97 -6.77
CA VAL A 107 6.41 -16.55 -6.56
C VAL A 107 6.45 -18.05 -6.82
N THR A 108 5.90 -18.86 -5.91
CA THR A 108 5.68 -20.29 -6.13
C THR A 108 4.20 -20.56 -6.33
N ALA A 109 3.85 -21.16 -7.47
CA ALA A 109 2.48 -21.54 -7.81
C ALA A 109 1.95 -22.68 -6.89
N PRO A 110 0.63 -22.77 -6.65
CA PRO A 110 0.04 -23.90 -5.95
C PRO A 110 0.39 -25.24 -6.62
N ALA A 111 0.59 -26.29 -5.82
CA ALA A 111 0.96 -27.62 -6.31
C ALA A 111 -0.21 -28.35 -7.00
N THR A 112 -1.44 -27.99 -6.67
CA THR A 112 -2.65 -28.52 -7.33
C THR A 112 -2.95 -27.67 -8.57
N PRO A 113 -3.10 -28.27 -9.77
CA PRO A 113 -3.53 -27.54 -10.96
C PRO A 113 -4.93 -26.94 -10.78
N GLY A 114 -5.12 -25.70 -11.25
CA GLY A 114 -6.40 -25.01 -11.15
C GLY A 114 -6.30 -23.53 -11.51
N ALA A 115 -7.45 -22.85 -11.47
CA ALA A 115 -7.51 -21.40 -11.58
C ALA A 115 -7.29 -20.77 -10.20
N TYR A 116 -6.45 -19.73 -10.13
CA TYR A 116 -6.11 -19.04 -8.90
C TYR A 116 -6.01 -17.54 -9.12
N LEU A 117 -6.22 -16.78 -8.05
CA LEU A 117 -5.93 -15.35 -8.00
C LEU A 117 -4.65 -15.13 -7.19
N LEU A 118 -3.65 -14.49 -7.81
CA LEU A 118 -2.46 -13.99 -7.13
C LEU A 118 -2.72 -12.58 -6.60
N ARG A 119 -2.58 -12.37 -5.30
CA ARG A 119 -2.66 -11.05 -4.68
C ARG A 119 -1.32 -10.68 -4.07
N ILE A 120 -0.69 -9.64 -4.57
CA ILE A 120 0.60 -9.14 -4.07
C ILE A 120 0.33 -8.26 -2.84
N SER A 121 1.15 -8.40 -1.80
CA SER A 121 1.00 -7.69 -0.53
C SER A 121 2.36 -7.24 0.04
N LEU A 122 2.35 -6.17 0.84
CA LEU A 122 3.47 -5.77 1.68
C LEU A 122 3.22 -6.30 3.10
N VAL A 123 4.26 -6.85 3.74
CA VAL A 123 4.17 -7.45 5.08
C VAL A 123 5.32 -6.96 5.96
N GLN A 124 5.05 -6.81 7.26
CA GLN A 124 6.06 -6.51 8.30
C GLN A 124 6.41 -7.76 9.11
#